data_AF-A0A2N7NLU2-F1
#
_entry.id   AF-A0A2N7NLU2-F1
#
_cell.length_a   1.000
_cell.length_b   1.000
_cell.length_c   1.000
_cell.angle_alpha   90.00
_cell.angle_beta   90.00
_cell.angle_gamma   90.00
#
_symmetry.space_group_name_H-M   'P 1'
#
loop_
_entity.id
_entity.type
_entity.pdbx_description
1 polymer ?
#
loop_
_entity_poly.entity_id
_entity_poly.type
_entity_poly.pdbx_seq_one_letter_code
_entity_poly.pdbx_strand_id
1 'polypeptide(L)'
;MNKLILSTAILSSLALSGCESLDGQTVLIDYGMSKRDVIEIMGMPQDRQMKGFNEAFQYCQSGTSFGANSHQVVYFYKGNVVGLNSYKTSVSGCTGGMRTINWESLPDFTIEHRVR
;
A
#
# COMPACT_ATOMS: atom_id res chain seq x y z
N MET A 1 -13.05 30.78 37.97
CA MET A 1 -11.94 29.87 37.62
C MET A 1 -12.39 28.57 36.94
N ASN A 2 -13.60 28.49 36.36
CA ASN A 2 -14.12 27.22 35.77
C ASN A 2 -14.18 27.21 34.24
N LYS A 3 -13.85 28.33 33.56
CA LYS A 3 -13.88 28.42 32.08
C LYS A 3 -12.54 28.11 31.42
N LEU A 4 -11.42 28.24 32.15
CA LEU A 4 -10.08 27.93 31.62
C LEU A 4 -9.80 26.42 31.56
N ILE A 5 -10.35 25.64 32.49
CA ILE A 5 -10.12 24.19 32.58
C ILE A 5 -10.92 23.43 31.51
N LEU A 6 -12.07 23.98 31.09
CA LEU A 6 -12.89 23.38 30.02
C LEU A 6 -12.27 23.58 28.62
N SER A 7 -11.39 24.57 28.45
CA SER A 7 -10.79 24.91 27.16
C SER A 7 -9.57 24.05 26.83
N THR A 8 -8.87 23.50 27.83
CA THR A 8 -7.66 22.69 27.65
C THR A 8 -7.93 21.20 27.41
N ALA A 9 -9.14 20.70 27.71
CA ALA A 9 -9.48 19.28 27.53
C ALA A 9 -9.86 18.90 26.08
N ILE A 10 -10.19 19.87 25.22
CA ILE A 10 -10.67 19.61 23.84
C ILE A 10 -9.51 19.48 22.85
N LEU A 11 -8.31 19.97 23.19
CA LEU A 11 -7.18 20.05 22.26
C LEU A 11 -6.28 18.81 22.27
N SER A 12 -6.49 17.86 23.18
CA SER A 12 -5.56 16.75 23.42
C SER A 12 -5.94 15.43 22.74
N SER A 13 -6.97 15.41 21.90
CA SER A 13 -7.55 14.18 21.34
C SER A 13 -7.15 13.87 19.89
N LEU A 14 -6.25 14.65 19.26
CA LEU A 14 -6.03 14.61 17.80
C LEU A 14 -4.71 13.99 17.32
N ALA A 15 -3.92 13.32 18.16
CA ALA A 15 -2.55 12.93 17.82
C ALA A 15 -2.23 11.42 17.94
N LEU A 16 -3.10 10.56 17.41
CA LEU A 16 -2.80 9.13 17.19
C LEU A 16 -2.84 8.80 15.69
N SER A 17 -2.15 9.59 14.85
CA SER A 17 -1.78 9.12 13.51
C SER A 17 -0.47 8.34 13.61
N GLY A 18 -0.60 7.04 13.89
CA GLY A 18 0.52 6.12 13.72
C GLY A 18 0.95 6.12 12.25
N CYS A 19 2.21 6.45 11.97
CA CYS A 19 2.80 6.26 10.66
C CYS A 19 2.96 4.74 10.44
N GLU A 20 1.94 4.11 9.90
CA GLU A 20 1.94 2.67 9.64
C GLU A 20 2.88 2.38 8.47
N SER A 21 3.73 1.36 8.62
CA SER A 21 4.66 0.95 7.55
C SER A 21 3.90 0.27 6.43
N LEU A 22 4.41 0.41 5.20
CA LEU A 22 3.84 -0.19 3.99
C LEU A 22 3.62 -1.72 4.14
N ASP A 23 4.56 -2.40 4.79
CA ASP A 23 4.49 -3.84 5.03
C ASP A 23 3.34 -4.23 5.97
N GLY A 24 3.02 -3.37 6.94
CA GLY A 24 1.90 -3.60 7.88
C GLY A 24 0.55 -3.49 7.21
N GLN A 25 0.36 -2.47 6.36
CA GLN A 25 -0.88 -2.26 5.62
C GLN A 25 -1.11 -3.35 4.56
N THR A 26 -0.04 -3.83 3.92
CA THR A 26 -0.13 -4.88 2.88
C THR A 26 -0.68 -6.20 3.43
N VAL A 27 -0.50 -6.49 4.72
CA VAL A 27 -1.08 -7.68 5.39
C VAL A 27 -2.61 -7.63 5.45
N LEU A 28 -3.21 -6.43 5.35
CA LEU A 28 -4.66 -6.24 5.34
C LEU A 28 -5.27 -6.42 3.94
N ILE A 29 -4.44 -6.64 2.91
CA ILE A 29 -4.91 -6.82 1.53
C ILE A 29 -5.06 -8.31 1.23
N ASP A 30 -6.29 -8.71 0.89
CA ASP A 30 -6.63 -10.08 0.52
C ASP A 30 -6.97 -10.18 -0.97
N TYR A 31 -6.88 -11.42 -1.48
CA TYR A 31 -7.35 -11.75 -2.82
C TYR A 31 -8.83 -11.40 -3.00
N GLY A 32 -9.17 -10.85 -4.17
CA GLY A 32 -10.55 -10.48 -4.51
C GLY A 32 -11.00 -9.12 -3.99
N MET A 33 -10.21 -8.44 -3.14
CA MET A 33 -10.54 -7.08 -2.70
C MET A 33 -10.63 -6.11 -3.88
N SER A 34 -11.49 -5.10 -3.76
CA SER A 34 -11.62 -4.10 -4.82
C SER A 34 -10.50 -3.07 -4.77
N LYS A 35 -10.28 -2.36 -5.88
CA LYS A 35 -9.36 -1.21 -5.90
C LYS A 35 -9.68 -0.15 -4.84
N ARG A 36 -10.96 0.04 -4.53
CA ARG A 36 -11.39 1.04 -3.53
C ARG A 36 -10.90 0.64 -2.15
N ASP A 37 -11.06 -0.62 -1.79
CA ASP A 37 -10.65 -1.15 -0.49
C ASP A 37 -9.13 -1.04 -0.33
N VAL A 38 -8.37 -1.37 -1.39
CA VAL A 38 -6.91 -1.19 -1.39
C VAL A 38 -6.52 0.29 -1.21
N ILE A 39 -7.22 1.22 -1.86
CA ILE A 39 -6.95 2.66 -1.70
C ILE A 39 -7.32 3.14 -0.29
N GLU A 40 -8.36 2.59 0.33
CA GLU A 40 -8.74 2.92 1.70
C GLU A 40 -7.68 2.45 2.71
N ILE A 41 -7.08 1.28 2.48
CA ILE A 41 -6.04 0.69 3.33
C ILE A 41 -4.68 1.36 3.11
N MET A 42 -4.24 1.46 1.86
CA MET A 42 -2.87 1.86 1.48
C MET A 42 -2.75 3.34 1.11
N GLY A 43 -3.87 4.02 0.90
CA GLY A 43 -3.90 5.32 0.23
C GLY A 43 -3.76 5.24 -1.29
N MET A 44 -3.61 6.41 -1.90
CA MET A 44 -3.41 6.53 -3.35
C MET A 44 -2.04 5.98 -3.76
N PRO A 45 -1.95 5.15 -4.82
CA PRO A 45 -0.67 4.65 -5.31
C PRO A 45 0.14 5.78 -5.95
N GLN A 46 1.46 5.68 -5.83
CA GLN A 46 2.39 6.61 -6.48
C GLN A 46 2.51 6.35 -7.98
N ASP A 47 2.36 5.10 -8.41
CA ASP A 47 2.31 4.75 -9.83
C ASP A 47 1.23 3.69 -10.12
N ARG A 48 0.65 3.80 -11.31
CA ARG A 48 -0.44 2.95 -11.79
C ARG A 48 -0.19 2.57 -13.24
N GLN A 49 -0.05 1.27 -13.50
CA GLN A 49 0.17 0.72 -14.84
C GLN A 49 -0.98 -0.23 -15.22
N MET A 50 -1.34 -0.26 -16.51
CA MET A 50 -2.44 -1.07 -17.02
C MET A 50 -2.07 -1.81 -18.31
N LYS A 51 -2.61 -3.01 -18.48
CA LYS A 51 -2.58 -3.77 -19.74
C LYS A 51 -3.88 -4.57 -19.90
N GLY A 52 -4.83 -4.03 -20.66
CA GLY A 52 -6.15 -4.63 -20.85
C GLY A 52 -6.93 -4.68 -19.54
N PHE A 53 -7.32 -5.88 -19.09
CA PHE A 53 -7.98 -6.09 -17.80
C PHE A 53 -7.03 -6.16 -16.61
N ASN A 54 -5.72 -6.20 -16.85
CA ASN A 54 -4.71 -6.20 -15.81
C ASN A 54 -4.35 -4.77 -15.42
N GLU A 55 -4.13 -4.56 -14.13
CA GLU A 55 -3.74 -3.29 -13.56
C GLU A 55 -2.81 -3.54 -12.38
N ALA A 56 -1.90 -2.61 -12.13
CA ALA A 56 -0.94 -2.71 -11.04
C ALA A 56 -0.83 -1.35 -10.35
N PHE A 57 -0.95 -1.36 -9.03
CA PHE A 57 -0.67 -0.22 -8.18
C PHE A 57 0.68 -0.41 -7.54
N GLN A 58 1.53 0.62 -7.60
CA GLN A 58 2.83 0.62 -6.96
C GLN A 58 2.86 1.65 -5.83
N TYR A 59 3.35 1.16 -4.70
CA TYR A 59 3.54 1.90 -3.49
C TYR A 59 5.01 1.91 -3.12
N CYS A 60 5.47 3.00 -2.53
CA CYS A 60 6.84 3.08 -2.04
C CYS A 60 6.93 3.82 -0.71
N GLN A 61 7.77 3.29 0.17
CA GLN A 61 8.18 3.93 1.41
C GLN A 61 9.70 4.10 1.39
N SER A 62 10.16 5.35 1.46
CA SER A 62 11.59 5.66 1.54
C SER A 62 12.09 5.52 2.98
N GLY A 63 13.38 5.18 3.13
CA GLY A 63 14.04 5.13 4.43
C GLY A 63 13.61 3.96 5.32
N THR A 64 13.10 2.87 4.73
CA THR A 64 12.68 1.67 5.47
C THR A 64 13.86 0.86 6.01
N SER A 65 15.08 1.13 5.53
CA SER A 65 16.36 0.63 6.05
C SER A 65 17.48 1.60 5.62
N PHE A 66 18.74 1.37 6.01
CA PHE A 66 19.94 2.17 5.69
C PHE A 66 20.00 2.71 4.24
N GLY A 67 19.31 3.82 3.96
CA GLY A 67 19.19 4.40 2.61
C GLY A 67 18.39 3.58 1.59
N ALA A 68 17.62 2.57 2.01
CA ALA A 68 16.80 1.76 1.12
C ALA A 68 15.33 2.20 1.12
N ASN A 69 14.65 1.94 0.00
CA ASN A 69 13.22 2.09 -0.16
C ASN A 69 12.58 0.71 -0.29
N SER A 70 11.45 0.51 0.39
CA SER A 70 10.59 -0.65 0.17
C SER A 70 9.50 -0.27 -0.82
N HIS A 71 9.23 -1.17 -1.75
CA HIS A 71 8.16 -1.05 -2.73
C HIS A 71 7.19 -2.20 -2.59
N GLN A 72 5.91 -1.92 -2.75
CA GLN A 72 4.84 -2.90 -2.80
C GLN A 72 4.07 -2.73 -4.10
N VAL A 73 3.74 -3.85 -4.74
CA VAL A 73 2.96 -3.89 -5.97
C VAL A 73 1.71 -4.72 -5.72
N VAL A 74 0.56 -4.11 -5.96
CA VAL A 74 -0.74 -4.77 -5.90
C VAL A 74 -1.22 -5.01 -7.32
N TYR A 75 -1.40 -6.27 -7.70
CA TYR A 75 -1.89 -6.65 -9.02
C TYR A 75 -3.40 -6.85 -8.98
N PHE A 76 -4.07 -6.36 -10.02
CA PHE A 76 -5.50 -6.47 -10.22
C PHE A 76 -5.82 -7.12 -11.55
N TYR A 77 -6.87 -7.92 -11.57
CA TYR A 77 -7.52 -8.39 -12.78
C TYR A 77 -9.01 -8.07 -12.71
N LYS A 78 -9.53 -7.39 -13.74
CA LYS A 78 -10.93 -6.93 -13.79
C LYS A 78 -11.35 -6.15 -12.53
N GLY A 79 -10.41 -5.40 -11.95
CA GLY A 79 -10.66 -4.51 -10.81
C GLY A 79 -10.58 -5.13 -9.42
N ASN A 80 -10.21 -6.41 -9.31
CA ASN A 80 -10.04 -7.10 -8.03
C ASN A 80 -8.59 -7.56 -7.84
N VAL A 81 -8.12 -7.55 -6.60
CA VAL A 81 -6.77 -8.00 -6.23
C VAL A 81 -6.59 -9.46 -6.64
N VAL A 82 -5.51 -9.73 -7.36
CA VAL A 82 -5.10 -11.09 -7.73
C VAL A 82 -3.74 -11.49 -7.19
N GLY A 83 -2.95 -10.54 -6.69
CA GLY A 83 -1.66 -10.83 -6.11
C GLY A 83 -0.93 -9.62 -5.58
N LEU A 84 0.13 -9.89 -4.81
CA LEU A 84 1.00 -8.90 -4.18
C LEU A 84 2.45 -9.28 -4.48
N ASN A 85 3.32 -8.28 -4.61
CA ASN A 85 4.76 -8.47 -4.73
C ASN A 85 5.50 -7.32 -4.05
N SER A 86 6.66 -7.59 -3.46
CA SER A 86 7.49 -6.59 -2.81
C SER A 86 8.91 -6.62 -3.34
N TYR A 87 9.55 -5.45 -3.38
CA TYR A 87 10.97 -5.35 -3.71
C TYR A 87 11.61 -4.17 -3.00
N LYS A 88 12.94 -4.16 -2.93
CA LYS A 88 13.72 -3.07 -2.33
C LYS A 88 14.65 -2.44 -3.36
N THR A 89 14.91 -1.15 -3.19
CA THR A 89 15.87 -0.40 -4.01
C THR A 89 16.71 0.52 -3.14
N SER A 90 17.96 0.77 -3.52
CA SER A 90 18.85 1.72 -2.83
C SER A 90 18.98 3.07 -3.54
N VAL A 91 18.09 3.36 -4.51
CA VAL A 91 18.09 4.65 -5.21
C VAL A 91 17.55 5.75 -4.31
N SER A 92 18.02 6.97 -4.50
CA SER A 92 17.51 8.11 -3.73
C SER A 92 16.06 8.42 -4.12
N GLY A 93 15.15 8.36 -3.15
CA GLY A 93 13.74 8.69 -3.33
C GLY A 93 12.92 7.57 -3.99
N CYS A 94 11.60 7.64 -3.79
CA CYS A 94 10.69 6.58 -4.19
C CYS A 94 10.48 6.46 -5.71
N THR A 95 10.24 7.57 -6.38
CA THR A 95 9.80 7.58 -7.79
C THR A 95 10.86 6.99 -8.73
N GLY A 96 12.13 7.25 -8.46
CA GLY A 96 13.24 6.72 -9.27
C GLY A 96 13.45 5.21 -9.13
N GLY A 97 12.87 4.58 -8.11
CA GLY A 97 13.01 3.15 -7.85
C GLY A 97 11.86 2.30 -8.41
N MET A 98 10.77 2.93 -8.86
CA MET A 98 9.60 2.23 -9.37
C MET A 98 9.89 1.55 -10.71
N ARG A 99 9.38 0.34 -10.88
CA ARG A 99 9.66 -0.50 -12.05
C ARG A 99 8.49 -0.52 -13.02
N THR A 100 8.78 -0.66 -14.31
CA THR A 100 7.77 -1.04 -15.28
C THR A 100 7.34 -2.49 -15.02
N ILE A 101 6.04 -2.74 -14.99
CA ILE A 101 5.50 -4.08 -14.75
C ILE A 101 5.75 -4.96 -15.97
N ASN A 102 6.47 -6.06 -15.76
CA ASN A 102 6.55 -7.13 -16.74
C ASN A 102 5.33 -8.05 -16.57
N TRP A 103 4.33 -7.83 -17.41
CA TRP A 103 3.05 -8.56 -17.39
C TRP A 103 3.17 -10.04 -17.73
N GLU A 104 4.26 -10.46 -18.39
CA GLU A 104 4.50 -11.86 -18.76
C GLU A 104 5.16 -12.65 -17.64
N SER A 105 5.78 -11.97 -16.67
CA SER A 105 6.35 -12.59 -15.48
C SER A 105 5.40 -12.58 -14.28
N LEU A 106 4.12 -12.22 -14.48
CA LEU A 106 3.14 -12.36 -13.43
C LEU A 106 2.99 -13.85 -13.10
N PRO A 107 3.05 -14.25 -11.82
CA PRO A 107 2.79 -15.63 -11.45
C PRO A 107 1.42 -16.07 -12.00
N ASP A 108 1.34 -17.27 -12.60
CA ASP A 108 0.05 -17.93 -12.79
C ASP A 108 -0.52 -18.20 -11.39
N PHE A 109 -1.55 -17.45 -10.99
CA PHE A 109 -2.03 -17.47 -9.60
C PHE A 109 -2.96 -18.66 -9.35
N THR A 110 -2.55 -19.56 -8.46
CA THR A 110 -3.41 -20.59 -7.87
C THR A 110 -4.32 -19.94 -6.82
N ILE A 111 -5.64 -20.09 -6.95
CA ILE A 111 -6.61 -19.67 -5.92
C ILE A 111 -6.45 -20.61 -4.72
N GLU A 112 -5.73 -20.18 -3.69
CA GLU A 112 -5.70 -20.87 -2.40
C GLU A 112 -7.03 -20.62 -1.67
N HIS A 113 -8.00 -21.53 -1.82
CA HIS A 113 -9.21 -21.55 -1.01
C HIS A 113 -8.86 -21.94 0.44
N ARG A 114 -8.52 -20.96 1.29
CA ARG A 114 -8.59 -21.17 2.74
C ARG A 114 -10.04 -21.05 3.19
N VAL A 115 -10.77 -22.16 3.11
CA VAL A 115 -12.02 -22.33 3.87
C VAL A 115 -11.62 -22.40 5.35
N ARG A 116 -12.12 -21.48 6.17
CA ARG A 116 -12.05 -21.56 7.63
C ARG A 116 -13.33 -22.15 8.17
#